data_AF-A0A387K0A1-F1
#
_entry.id   AF-A0A387K0A1-F1
#
_cell.length_a   1.000
_cell.length_b   1.000
_cell.length_c   1.000
_cell.angle_alpha   90.00
_cell.angle_beta   90.00
_cell.angle_gamma   90.00
#
_symmetry.space_group_name_H-M   'P 1'
#
loop_
_entity.id
_entity.type
_entity.pdbx_description
1 polymer ?
#
loop_
_entity_poly.entity_id
_entity_poly.type
_entity_poly.pdbx_seq_one_letter_code
_entity_poly.pdbx_strand_id
1 'polypeptide(L)'
;MSSAAQAQTTPEGYQLQQVLMMSRHNLRAPLANNGSVLEQSTPNQWPEWDVPGGQLTTKGGVLEIYMGHYMREWLAELGMVTSGECPTPDTVYTYANSLQRTVATAQFFITGAFPGCDIPVHHQEKMGTMDPTFNPVITDDSAAFSQKAVQAMEKERSQMQLDDSYQLLAQMTDYKDSPSCKEKQQCSLTEAKDAFREGANKQVMSSQADSLIKISRIWADFCPANTSNQPI
;
A
#
# COMPACT_ATOMS: atom_id res chain seq x y z
N MET A 1 29.97 10.35 7.24
CA MET A 1 30.20 9.69 5.95
C MET A 1 29.04 8.73 5.74
N SER A 2 28.09 9.03 4.84
CA SER A 2 27.00 8.09 4.52
C SER A 2 27.55 6.97 3.67
N SER A 3 27.45 5.74 4.16
CA SER A 3 27.67 4.55 3.35
C SER A 3 26.50 4.44 2.37
N ALA A 4 26.72 4.77 1.10
CA ALA A 4 25.80 4.37 0.05
C ALA A 4 25.80 2.84 0.00
N ALA A 5 24.63 2.22 0.08
CA ALA A 5 24.51 0.78 -0.16
C ALA A 5 25.00 0.50 -1.58
N GLN A 6 26.17 -0.14 -1.70
CA GLN A 6 26.65 -0.61 -2.99
C GLN A 6 25.75 -1.75 -3.43
N ALA A 7 25.22 -1.67 -4.65
CA ALA A 7 24.52 -2.78 -5.27
C ALA A 7 25.50 -3.97 -5.33
N GLN A 8 25.19 -5.02 -4.59
CA GLN A 8 26.03 -6.21 -4.53
C GLN A 8 25.87 -6.94 -5.86
N THR A 9 26.90 -6.95 -6.70
CA THR A 9 26.89 -7.65 -7.98
C THR A 9 26.76 -9.15 -7.75
N THR A 10 25.92 -9.81 -8.54
CA THR A 10 25.78 -11.27 -8.49
C THR A 10 27.14 -11.94 -8.65
N PRO A 11 27.57 -12.82 -7.71
CA PRO A 11 28.86 -13.50 -7.82
C PRO A 11 28.96 -14.34 -9.09
N GLU A 12 30.19 -14.50 -9.60
CA GLU A 12 30.45 -15.32 -10.79
C GLU A 12 30.02 -16.78 -10.57
N GLY A 13 29.39 -17.37 -11.58
CA GLY A 13 28.89 -18.75 -11.55
C GLY A 13 27.49 -18.94 -10.94
N TYR A 14 26.85 -17.86 -10.47
CA TYR A 14 25.46 -17.91 -9.98
C TYR A 14 24.47 -17.74 -11.14
N GLN A 15 23.42 -18.57 -11.13
CA GLN A 15 22.33 -18.50 -12.10
C GLN A 15 20.99 -18.39 -11.35
N LEU A 16 20.20 -17.39 -11.67
CA LEU A 16 18.83 -17.26 -11.15
C LEU A 16 17.98 -18.41 -11.69
N GLN A 17 17.19 -19.05 -10.80
CA GLN A 17 16.35 -20.21 -11.13
C GLN A 17 14.86 -19.94 -10.96
N GLN A 18 14.48 -19.06 -10.03
CA GLN A 18 13.09 -18.77 -9.72
C GLN A 18 12.96 -17.40 -9.06
N VAL A 19 11.85 -16.71 -9.32
CA VAL A 19 11.49 -15.44 -8.68
C VAL A 19 10.06 -15.53 -8.17
N LEU A 20 9.84 -15.05 -6.95
CA LEU A 20 8.51 -14.78 -6.41
C LEU A 20 8.43 -13.30 -6.05
N MET A 21 7.46 -12.59 -6.60
CA MET A 21 7.24 -11.17 -6.35
C MET A 21 5.97 -10.99 -5.53
N MET A 22 6.12 -10.60 -4.26
CA MET A 22 4.99 -10.16 -3.44
C MET A 22 4.81 -8.65 -3.62
N SER A 23 3.92 -8.26 -4.53
CA SER A 23 3.72 -6.86 -4.90
C SER A 23 2.55 -6.22 -4.15
N ARG A 24 2.69 -4.94 -3.81
CA ARG A 24 1.59 -4.07 -3.39
C ARG A 24 1.02 -3.38 -4.62
N HIS A 25 -0.29 -3.15 -4.64
CA HIS A 25 -0.92 -2.34 -5.68
C HIS A 25 -0.28 -0.93 -5.79
N ASN A 26 -0.28 -0.36 -6.98
CA ASN A 26 0.29 0.96 -7.24
C ASN A 26 -0.70 2.10 -6.82
N LEU A 27 -0.45 3.33 -7.30
CA LEU A 27 -1.12 4.57 -6.93
C LEU A 27 -2.64 4.51 -7.10
N ARG A 28 -3.36 4.72 -6.00
CA ARG A 28 -4.82 4.61 -5.92
C ARG A 28 -5.45 5.83 -5.28
N ALA A 29 -6.72 6.09 -5.62
CA ALA A 29 -7.48 7.10 -4.91
C ALA A 29 -7.68 6.72 -3.42
N PRO A 30 -7.70 7.70 -2.52
CA PRO A 30 -8.00 7.49 -1.12
C PRO A 30 -9.45 7.08 -0.87
N LEU A 31 -9.71 6.54 0.33
CA LEU A 31 -11.05 6.28 0.83
C LEU A 31 -11.52 7.49 1.65
N ALA A 32 -11.64 8.66 1.02
CA ALA A 32 -11.82 9.95 1.69
C ALA A 32 -13.27 10.45 1.79
N ASN A 33 -14.26 9.72 1.26
CA ASN A 33 -15.61 10.26 1.07
C ASN A 33 -16.61 9.84 2.18
N ASN A 34 -17.69 10.61 2.33
CA ASN A 34 -18.94 10.28 3.05
C ASN A 34 -18.81 9.97 4.56
N GLY A 35 -18.39 10.93 5.36
CA GLY A 35 -18.21 10.79 6.81
C GLY A 35 -16.95 10.03 7.19
N SER A 36 -16.00 9.91 6.25
CA SER A 36 -14.73 9.26 6.51
C SER A 36 -13.94 9.99 7.59
N VAL A 37 -13.02 9.28 8.24
CA VAL A 37 -12.08 9.88 9.19
C VAL A 37 -11.33 11.06 8.57
N LEU A 38 -11.03 11.02 7.26
CA LEU A 38 -10.32 12.07 6.55
C LEU A 38 -11.12 13.37 6.47
N GLU A 39 -12.40 13.28 6.12
CA GLU A 39 -13.31 14.43 6.11
C GLU A 39 -13.46 15.03 7.51
N GLN A 40 -13.50 14.17 8.52
CA GLN A 40 -13.72 14.59 9.91
C GLN A 40 -12.48 15.20 10.56
N SER A 41 -11.30 15.05 9.96
CA SER A 41 -10.00 15.43 10.56
C SER A 41 -9.45 16.78 10.11
N THR A 42 -10.15 17.50 9.23
CA THR A 42 -9.73 18.82 8.76
C THR A 42 -10.94 19.66 8.36
N PRO A 43 -10.92 20.99 8.54
CA PRO A 43 -11.92 21.86 7.93
C PRO A 43 -11.72 22.04 6.41
N ASN A 44 -10.58 21.60 5.87
CA ASN A 44 -10.20 21.82 4.49
C ASN A 44 -10.92 20.85 3.53
N GLN A 45 -11.10 21.27 2.28
CA GLN A 45 -11.65 20.41 1.24
C GLN A 45 -10.55 19.48 0.68
N TRP A 46 -10.86 18.18 0.62
CA TRP A 46 -9.98 17.22 -0.03
C TRP A 46 -10.05 17.35 -1.56
N PRO A 47 -8.91 17.31 -2.26
CA PRO A 47 -8.92 17.34 -3.72
C PRO A 47 -9.66 16.12 -4.29
N GLU A 48 -10.38 16.35 -5.38
CA GLU A 48 -11.08 15.30 -6.10
C GLU A 48 -10.12 14.43 -6.90
N TRP A 49 -10.47 13.15 -7.02
CA TRP A 49 -9.77 12.18 -7.85
C TRP A 49 -10.65 11.79 -9.03
N ASP A 50 -10.02 11.50 -10.17
CA ASP A 50 -10.67 11.09 -11.42
C ASP A 50 -11.24 9.66 -11.37
N VAL A 51 -10.91 8.90 -10.33
CA VAL A 51 -11.39 7.53 -10.10
C VAL A 51 -12.07 7.38 -8.74
N PRO A 52 -13.02 6.44 -8.59
CA PRO A 52 -13.65 6.15 -7.29
C PRO A 52 -12.64 5.75 -6.21
N GLY A 53 -12.97 6.04 -4.96
CA GLY A 53 -12.11 5.75 -3.81
C GLY A 53 -11.67 4.28 -3.75
N GLY A 54 -10.37 4.07 -3.55
CA GLY A 54 -9.77 2.74 -3.46
C GLY A 54 -9.50 2.05 -4.81
N GLN A 55 -9.80 2.67 -5.94
CA GLN A 55 -9.43 2.20 -7.28
C GLN A 55 -8.05 2.71 -7.71
N LEU A 56 -7.41 1.96 -8.60
CA LEU A 56 -6.15 2.36 -9.21
C LEU A 56 -6.37 3.56 -10.15
N THR A 57 -5.46 4.52 -10.11
CA THR A 57 -5.47 5.66 -11.04
C THR A 57 -4.83 5.30 -12.38
N THR A 58 -5.13 6.07 -13.43
CA THR A 58 -4.45 5.92 -14.74
C THR A 58 -2.94 6.09 -14.60
N LYS A 59 -2.49 7.08 -13.81
CA LYS A 59 -1.06 7.28 -13.52
C LYS A 59 -0.45 6.08 -12.78
N GLY A 60 -1.18 5.47 -11.84
CA GLY A 60 -0.77 4.23 -11.18
C GLY A 60 -0.55 3.08 -12.16
N GLY A 61 -1.38 2.97 -13.20
CA GLY A 61 -1.17 2.02 -14.28
C GLY A 61 0.10 2.29 -15.09
N VAL A 62 0.36 3.56 -15.46
CA VAL A 62 1.58 3.95 -16.19
C VAL A 62 2.84 3.67 -15.37
N LEU A 63 2.84 3.98 -14.07
CA LEU A 63 3.95 3.67 -13.17
C LEU A 63 4.19 2.16 -13.11
N GLU A 64 3.13 1.36 -13.11
CA GLU A 64 3.25 -0.10 -13.08
C GLU A 64 3.74 -0.70 -14.40
N ILE A 65 3.42 -0.08 -15.55
CA ILE A 65 4.02 -0.45 -16.83
C ILE A 65 5.54 -0.27 -16.77
N TYR A 66 6.04 0.84 -16.21
CA TYR A 66 7.48 1.06 -16.07
C TYR A 66 8.12 0.03 -15.12
N MET A 67 7.45 -0.30 -14.02
CA MET A 67 7.91 -1.37 -13.13
C MET A 67 7.97 -2.72 -13.85
N GLY A 68 6.94 -3.07 -14.62
CA GLY A 68 6.91 -4.29 -15.43
C GLY A 68 8.06 -4.33 -16.45
N HIS A 69 8.27 -3.23 -17.17
CA HIS A 69 9.34 -3.11 -18.16
C HIS A 69 10.72 -3.28 -17.52
N TYR A 70 10.99 -2.59 -16.41
CA TYR A 70 12.22 -2.76 -15.64
C TYR A 70 12.43 -4.22 -15.21
N MET A 71 11.38 -4.86 -14.66
CA MET A 71 11.47 -6.26 -14.24
C MET A 71 11.74 -7.19 -15.42
N ARG A 72 11.20 -6.90 -16.61
CA ARG A 72 11.50 -7.67 -17.82
C ARG A 72 12.96 -7.56 -18.23
N GLU A 73 13.54 -6.36 -18.22
CA GLU A 73 14.96 -6.16 -18.54
C GLU A 73 15.85 -6.91 -17.55
N TRP A 74 15.56 -6.79 -16.25
CA TRP A 74 16.30 -7.49 -15.20
C TRP A 74 16.19 -9.02 -15.31
N LEU A 75 15.00 -9.55 -15.59
CA LEU A 75 14.82 -10.99 -15.82
C LEU A 75 15.56 -11.48 -17.07
N ALA A 76 15.63 -10.65 -18.12
CA ALA A 76 16.37 -10.99 -19.34
C ALA A 76 17.88 -10.97 -19.12
N GLU A 77 18.40 -9.98 -18.39
CA GLU A 77 19.81 -9.89 -18.00
C GLU A 77 20.25 -11.12 -17.21
N LEU A 78 19.39 -11.64 -16.34
CA LEU A 78 19.65 -12.85 -15.56
C LEU A 78 19.30 -14.15 -16.29
N GLY A 79 18.96 -14.10 -17.57
CA GLY A 79 18.69 -15.28 -18.40
C GLY A 79 17.41 -16.04 -18.04
N MET A 80 16.48 -15.42 -17.30
CA MET A 80 15.19 -16.03 -16.94
C MET A 80 14.18 -15.97 -18.09
N VAL A 81 14.30 -14.98 -18.97
CA VAL A 81 13.45 -14.78 -20.15
C VAL A 81 14.26 -14.24 -21.32
N THR A 82 13.87 -14.51 -22.55
CA THR A 82 14.51 -13.94 -23.75
C THR A 82 13.95 -12.54 -24.02
N SER A 83 14.80 -11.56 -24.32
CA SER A 83 14.34 -10.21 -24.70
C SER A 83 13.61 -10.24 -26.06
N GLY A 84 12.51 -9.50 -26.18
CA GLY A 84 11.72 -9.40 -27.42
C GLY A 84 10.79 -10.59 -27.73
N GLU A 85 10.86 -11.68 -26.97
CA GLU A 85 10.02 -12.87 -27.17
C GLU A 85 9.01 -13.04 -26.02
N CYS A 86 7.87 -13.67 -26.29
CA CYS A 86 6.98 -14.07 -25.21
C CYS A 86 7.55 -15.29 -24.48
N PRO A 87 7.47 -15.33 -23.14
CA PRO A 87 7.85 -16.53 -22.40
C PRO A 87 6.95 -17.69 -22.80
N THR A 88 7.45 -18.92 -22.64
CA THR A 88 6.62 -20.12 -22.85
C THR A 88 5.44 -20.14 -21.87
N PRO A 89 4.35 -20.87 -22.20
CA PRO A 89 3.27 -21.11 -21.24
C PRO A 89 3.82 -21.59 -19.89
N ASP A 90 3.16 -21.18 -18.80
CA ASP A 90 3.50 -21.54 -17.41
C ASP A 90 4.83 -20.99 -16.84
N THR A 91 5.64 -20.29 -17.62
CA THR A 91 6.85 -19.61 -17.10
C THR A 91 6.50 -18.44 -16.17
N VAL A 92 5.40 -17.74 -16.48
CA VAL A 92 4.93 -16.58 -15.70
C VAL A 92 3.54 -16.89 -15.20
N TYR A 93 3.41 -16.95 -13.88
CA TYR A 93 2.12 -17.07 -13.20
C TYR A 93 1.86 -15.80 -12.41
N THR A 94 0.74 -15.14 -12.69
CA THR A 94 0.29 -13.98 -11.90
C THR A 94 -0.99 -14.27 -11.17
N TYR A 95 -1.02 -13.90 -9.90
CA TYR A 95 -2.17 -14.06 -9.04
C TYR A 95 -2.35 -12.81 -8.19
N ALA A 96 -3.54 -12.23 -8.27
CA ALA A 96 -3.92 -11.02 -7.57
C ALA A 96 -5.13 -11.27 -6.68
N ASN A 97 -5.24 -10.50 -5.60
CA ASN A 97 -6.48 -10.38 -4.87
C ASN A 97 -7.59 -9.82 -5.80
N SER A 98 -8.86 -10.08 -5.49
CA SER A 98 -10.00 -9.72 -6.35
C SER A 98 -10.59 -8.34 -6.05
N LEU A 99 -9.71 -7.37 -5.79
CA LEU A 99 -10.07 -5.96 -5.76
C LEU A 99 -9.59 -5.29 -7.04
N GLN A 100 -10.34 -4.32 -7.54
CA GLN A 100 -10.03 -3.64 -8.81
C GLN A 100 -8.57 -3.17 -8.85
N ARG A 101 -8.09 -2.53 -7.78
CA ARG A 101 -6.73 -1.99 -7.73
C ARG A 101 -5.63 -3.04 -7.85
N THR A 102 -5.83 -4.24 -7.32
CA THR A 102 -4.81 -5.31 -7.34
C THR A 102 -4.80 -6.02 -8.69
N VAL A 103 -5.98 -6.32 -9.25
CA VAL A 103 -6.09 -6.90 -10.59
C VAL A 103 -5.57 -5.92 -11.65
N ALA A 104 -5.96 -4.65 -11.59
CA ALA A 104 -5.48 -3.64 -12.53
C ALA A 104 -3.96 -3.44 -12.46
N THR A 105 -3.37 -3.42 -11.25
CA THR A 105 -1.90 -3.36 -11.09
C THR A 105 -1.25 -4.56 -11.78
N ALA A 106 -1.72 -5.78 -11.52
CA ALA A 106 -1.15 -6.98 -12.15
C ALA A 106 -1.28 -6.95 -13.69
N GLN A 107 -2.39 -6.45 -14.23
CA GLN A 107 -2.58 -6.28 -15.67
C GLN A 107 -1.57 -5.29 -16.28
N PHE A 108 -1.38 -4.12 -15.64
CA PHE A 108 -0.41 -3.14 -16.10
C PHE A 108 1.03 -3.64 -15.98
N PHE A 109 1.36 -4.34 -14.90
CA PHE A 109 2.66 -4.97 -14.71
C PHE A 109 2.96 -5.96 -15.83
N ILE A 110 2.01 -6.86 -16.14
CA ILE A 110 2.19 -7.87 -17.18
C ILE A 110 2.22 -7.25 -18.57
N THR A 111 1.41 -6.23 -18.82
CA THR A 111 1.47 -5.48 -20.08
C THR A 111 2.83 -4.79 -20.27
N GLY A 112 3.41 -4.23 -19.20
CA GLY A 112 4.74 -3.62 -19.24
C GLY A 112 5.88 -4.63 -19.36
N ALA A 113 5.78 -5.77 -18.68
CA ALA A 113 6.82 -6.80 -18.68
C ALA A 113 6.80 -7.68 -19.94
N PHE A 114 5.62 -8.00 -20.45
CA PHE A 114 5.40 -8.95 -21.54
C PHE A 114 4.40 -8.39 -22.56
N PRO A 115 4.72 -7.26 -23.21
CA PRO A 115 3.79 -6.61 -24.15
C PRO A 115 3.46 -7.53 -25.32
N GLY A 116 2.17 -7.70 -25.60
CA GLY A 116 1.66 -8.55 -26.69
C GLY A 116 1.60 -10.05 -26.36
N CYS A 117 1.98 -10.46 -25.15
CA CYS A 117 1.92 -11.86 -24.73
C CYS A 117 0.60 -12.19 -24.04
N ASP A 118 0.11 -13.41 -24.28
CA ASP A 118 -1.11 -13.91 -23.66
C ASP A 118 -0.80 -14.50 -22.27
N ILE A 119 -0.63 -13.62 -21.28
CA ILE A 119 -0.38 -14.00 -19.89
C ILE A 119 -1.56 -13.55 -19.03
N PRO A 120 -2.42 -14.48 -18.56
CA PRO A 120 -3.59 -14.13 -17.79
C PRO A 120 -3.23 -13.69 -16.36
N VAL A 121 -4.04 -12.78 -15.83
CA VAL A 121 -4.05 -12.43 -14.40
C VAL A 121 -5.09 -13.27 -13.69
N HIS A 122 -4.64 -14.18 -12.84
CA HIS A 122 -5.54 -15.00 -12.03
C HIS A 122 -6.00 -14.25 -10.79
N HIS A 123 -7.23 -14.49 -10.38
CA HIS A 123 -7.82 -13.99 -9.14
C HIS A 123 -9.05 -14.85 -8.81
N GLN A 124 -9.58 -14.81 -7.58
CA GLN A 124 -10.87 -15.47 -7.29
C GLN A 124 -11.98 -14.91 -8.20
N GLU A 125 -12.91 -15.75 -8.63
CA GLU A 125 -13.95 -15.37 -9.60
C GLU A 125 -14.77 -14.15 -9.15
N LYS A 126 -15.08 -14.06 -7.85
CA LYS A 126 -15.87 -12.98 -7.29
C LYS A 126 -15.04 -11.71 -7.09
N MET A 127 -15.20 -10.76 -8.01
CA MET A 127 -14.66 -9.41 -7.88
C MET A 127 -15.33 -8.62 -6.75
N GLY A 128 -14.55 -7.74 -6.11
CA GLY A 128 -14.97 -6.88 -5.01
C GLY A 128 -14.89 -7.53 -3.63
N THR A 129 -14.60 -8.82 -3.54
CA THR A 129 -14.37 -9.51 -2.26
C THR A 129 -12.88 -9.77 -2.03
N MET A 130 -12.48 -9.80 -0.76
CA MET A 130 -11.12 -10.20 -0.38
C MET A 130 -10.96 -11.71 -0.57
N ASP A 131 -9.92 -12.10 -1.30
CA ASP A 131 -9.48 -13.48 -1.42
C ASP A 131 -8.79 -13.91 -0.12
N PRO A 132 -9.12 -15.08 0.47
CA PRO A 132 -8.51 -15.56 1.71
C PRO A 132 -6.98 -15.59 1.71
N THR A 133 -6.35 -15.86 0.56
CA THR A 133 -4.89 -15.84 0.40
C THR A 133 -4.31 -14.47 0.78
N PHE A 134 -5.05 -13.40 0.48
CA PHE A 134 -4.62 -12.02 0.66
C PHE A 134 -5.38 -11.28 1.77
N ASN A 135 -6.28 -11.95 2.50
CA ASN A 135 -7.15 -11.32 3.48
C ASN A 135 -6.50 -11.34 4.88
N PRO A 136 -6.00 -10.21 5.40
CA PRO A 136 -5.29 -10.17 6.67
C PRO A 136 -6.29 -10.09 7.85
N VAL A 137 -7.11 -11.13 8.00
CA VAL A 137 -8.08 -11.26 9.09
C VAL A 137 -7.58 -12.26 10.13
N ILE A 138 -7.99 -12.07 11.37
CA ILE A 138 -7.79 -13.05 12.43
C ILE A 138 -8.63 -14.30 12.12
N THR A 139 -7.98 -15.45 12.04
CA THR A 139 -8.62 -16.73 11.77
C THR A 139 -8.77 -17.61 13.02
N ASP A 140 -8.03 -17.30 14.09
CA ASP A 140 -8.15 -17.89 15.43
C ASP A 140 -9.07 -17.02 16.29
N ASP A 141 -10.26 -17.51 16.63
CA ASP A 141 -11.25 -16.79 17.44
C ASP A 141 -11.20 -17.11 18.94
N SER A 142 -10.12 -17.72 19.40
CA SER A 142 -9.94 -17.94 20.83
C SER A 142 -9.70 -16.62 21.57
N ALA A 143 -10.42 -16.42 22.68
CA ALA A 143 -10.23 -15.24 23.52
C ALA A 143 -8.77 -15.09 24.00
N ALA A 144 -8.07 -16.22 24.20
CA ALA A 144 -6.66 -16.24 24.57
C ALA A 144 -5.76 -15.69 23.45
N PHE A 145 -6.04 -16.00 22.18
CA PHE A 145 -5.34 -15.42 21.04
C PHE A 145 -5.62 -13.91 20.96
N SER A 146 -6.89 -13.49 20.98
CA SER A 146 -7.24 -12.06 20.87
C SER A 146 -6.62 -11.22 21.99
N GLN A 147 -6.58 -11.73 23.23
CA GLN A 147 -5.91 -11.05 24.35
C GLN A 147 -4.40 -10.88 24.10
N LYS A 148 -3.72 -11.95 23.66
CA LYS A 148 -2.28 -11.89 23.35
C LYS A 148 -1.99 -10.97 22.17
N ALA A 149 -2.83 -10.99 21.14
CA ALA A 149 -2.68 -10.13 19.96
C ALA A 149 -2.81 -8.65 20.34
N VAL A 150 -3.83 -8.29 21.13
CA VAL A 150 -4.00 -6.91 21.62
C VAL A 150 -2.80 -6.47 22.47
N GLN A 151 -2.34 -7.30 23.42
CA GLN A 151 -1.15 -6.99 24.23
C GLN A 151 0.11 -6.81 23.38
N ALA A 152 0.29 -7.63 22.35
CA ALA A 152 1.42 -7.48 21.43
C ALA A 152 1.33 -6.16 20.65
N MET A 153 0.15 -5.78 20.17
CA MET A 153 -0.04 -4.51 19.46
C MET A 153 0.16 -3.29 20.33
N GLU A 154 -0.33 -3.32 21.58
CA GLU A 154 -0.09 -2.26 22.57
C GLU A 154 1.42 -2.14 22.86
N LYS A 155 2.12 -3.26 22.99
CA LYS A 155 3.57 -3.29 23.18
C LYS A 155 4.32 -2.69 21.99
N GLU A 156 3.98 -3.07 20.76
CA GLU A 156 4.60 -2.50 19.56
C GLU A 156 4.32 -0.99 19.45
N ARG A 157 3.08 -0.56 19.71
CA ARG A 157 2.71 0.86 19.70
C ARG A 157 3.48 1.66 20.75
N SER A 158 3.76 1.07 21.91
CA SER A 158 4.51 1.71 23.01
C SER A 158 5.97 2.02 22.67
N GLN A 159 6.52 1.31 21.67
CA GLN A 159 7.90 1.50 21.20
C GLN A 159 8.01 2.67 20.20
N MET A 160 6.88 3.16 19.68
CA MET A 160 6.85 4.22 18.68
C MET A 160 6.66 5.60 19.34
N GLN A 161 7.58 6.53 19.07
CA GLN A 161 7.46 7.93 19.46
C GLN A 161 6.84 8.72 18.31
N LEU A 162 5.54 9.00 18.42
CA LEU A 162 4.75 9.62 17.35
C LEU A 162 4.28 11.05 17.68
N ASP A 163 4.60 11.57 18.86
CA ASP A 163 4.07 12.85 19.34
C ASP A 163 4.37 14.01 18.38
N ASP A 164 5.63 14.12 17.92
CA ASP A 164 6.03 15.14 16.95
C ASP A 164 5.32 14.97 15.60
N SER A 165 5.09 13.72 15.18
CA SER A 165 4.35 13.42 13.94
C SER A 165 2.88 13.82 14.06
N TYR A 166 2.26 13.57 15.21
CA TYR A 166 0.88 13.98 15.48
C TYR A 166 0.75 15.50 15.59
N GLN A 167 1.71 16.19 16.21
CA GLN A 167 1.72 17.64 16.30
C GLN A 167 1.85 18.26 14.90
N LEU A 168 2.78 17.76 14.08
CA LEU A 168 2.95 18.21 12.70
C LEU A 168 1.69 17.95 11.88
N LEU A 169 1.10 16.76 12.01
CA LEU A 169 -0.13 16.42 11.30
C LEU A 169 -1.29 17.34 11.71
N ALA A 170 -1.46 17.60 13.01
CA ALA A 170 -2.49 18.48 13.52
C ALA A 170 -2.35 19.92 13.02
N GLN A 171 -1.11 20.39 12.83
CA GLN A 171 -0.82 21.68 12.21
C GLN A 171 -1.17 21.69 10.72
N MET A 172 -0.71 20.69 9.95
CA MET A 172 -0.95 20.61 8.50
C MET A 172 -2.44 20.48 8.13
N THR A 173 -3.25 19.92 9.03
CA THR A 173 -4.66 19.63 8.79
C THR A 173 -5.60 20.61 9.47
N ASP A 174 -5.08 21.65 10.14
CA ASP A 174 -5.87 22.56 10.98
C ASP A 174 -6.82 21.78 11.92
N TYR A 175 -6.30 20.72 12.56
CA TYR A 175 -7.12 19.71 13.24
C TYR A 175 -7.99 20.28 14.36
N LYS A 176 -7.55 21.37 15.02
CA LYS A 176 -8.33 22.08 16.04
C LYS A 176 -9.63 22.66 15.49
N ASP A 177 -9.68 22.95 14.21
CA ASP A 177 -10.84 23.49 13.52
C ASP A 177 -11.69 22.42 12.81
N SER A 178 -11.27 21.16 12.88
CA SER A 178 -11.96 20.02 12.26
C SER A 178 -13.30 19.69 12.94
N PRO A 179 -14.22 19.01 12.23
CA PRO A 179 -15.43 18.45 12.84
C PRO A 179 -15.14 17.54 14.04
N SER A 180 -14.04 16.77 14.02
CA SER A 180 -13.66 15.91 15.16
C SER A 180 -13.39 16.70 16.44
N CYS A 181 -12.73 17.86 16.35
CA CYS A 181 -12.55 18.71 17.52
C CYS A 181 -13.84 19.45 17.88
N LYS A 182 -14.48 20.11 16.91
CA LYS A 182 -15.63 20.99 17.16
C LYS A 182 -16.89 20.25 17.62
N GLU A 183 -17.15 19.07 17.06
CA GLU A 183 -18.39 18.32 17.32
C GLU A 183 -18.16 17.19 18.33
N LYS A 184 -17.03 16.47 18.22
CA LYS A 184 -16.74 15.28 19.04
C LYS A 184 -15.80 15.55 20.23
N GLN A 185 -15.32 16.78 20.37
CA GLN A 185 -14.38 17.20 21.43
C GLN A 185 -13.05 16.41 21.41
N GLN A 186 -12.69 15.84 20.27
CA GLN A 186 -11.42 15.13 20.07
C GLN A 186 -10.37 16.09 19.49
N CYS A 187 -9.80 16.94 20.32
CA CYS A 187 -8.98 18.08 19.88
C CYS A 187 -7.46 17.86 19.93
N SER A 188 -7.00 16.71 20.44
CA SER A 188 -5.58 16.37 20.50
C SER A 188 -5.32 14.97 19.97
N LEU A 189 -4.46 14.87 18.95
CA LEU A 189 -3.99 13.60 18.41
C LEU A 189 -2.95 12.93 19.31
N THR A 190 -2.25 13.68 20.17
CA THR A 190 -1.22 13.14 21.08
C THR A 190 -1.82 12.60 22.37
N GLU A 191 -2.89 13.21 22.88
CA GLU A 191 -3.51 12.83 24.17
C GLU A 191 -4.55 11.72 24.04
N ALA A 192 -5.06 11.50 22.83
CA ALA A 192 -5.95 10.39 22.57
C ALA A 192 -5.25 9.06 22.93
N LYS A 193 -5.99 8.09 23.42
CA LYS A 193 -5.48 6.72 23.66
C LYS A 193 -5.86 5.83 22.50
N ASP A 194 -4.87 5.12 21.97
CA ASP A 194 -5.11 4.01 21.05
C ASP A 194 -5.83 2.88 21.80
N ALA A 195 -6.94 2.42 21.24
CA ALA A 195 -7.64 1.22 21.70
C ALA A 195 -7.62 0.20 20.57
N PHE A 196 -6.94 -0.92 20.81
CA PHE A 196 -6.93 -2.06 19.88
C PHE A 196 -8.05 -3.01 20.24
N ARG A 197 -8.91 -3.33 19.26
CA ARG A 197 -10.00 -4.29 19.44
C ARG A 197 -10.17 -5.16 18.21
N GLU A 198 -10.59 -6.39 18.43
CA GLU A 198 -11.13 -7.21 17.36
C GLU A 198 -12.44 -6.57 16.86
N GLY A 199 -12.45 -6.12 15.60
CA GLY A 199 -13.59 -5.50 14.94
C GLY A 199 -14.59 -6.52 14.41
N ALA A 200 -15.75 -6.05 13.94
CA ALA A 200 -16.90 -6.87 13.53
C ALA A 200 -16.62 -7.88 12.39
N ASN A 201 -15.46 -7.81 11.73
CA ASN A 201 -15.03 -8.71 10.66
C ASN A 201 -13.71 -9.44 10.98
N LYS A 202 -13.38 -9.66 12.27
CA LYS A 202 -12.12 -10.25 12.72
C LYS A 202 -10.87 -9.48 12.23
N GLN A 203 -11.01 -8.18 11.97
CA GLN A 203 -9.88 -7.28 11.70
C GLN A 203 -9.54 -6.54 12.97
N VAL A 204 -8.25 -6.28 13.23
CA VAL A 204 -7.90 -5.42 14.36
C VAL A 204 -8.14 -3.97 13.98
N MET A 205 -9.00 -3.30 14.74
CA MET A 205 -9.23 -1.86 14.61
C MET A 205 -8.44 -1.12 15.68
N SER A 206 -7.97 0.07 15.34
CA SER A 206 -7.34 0.99 16.29
C SER A 206 -8.00 2.35 16.18
N SER A 207 -8.24 3.03 17.30
CA SER A 207 -8.91 4.33 17.30
C SER A 207 -8.09 5.46 16.65
N GLN A 208 -6.74 5.43 16.64
CA GLN A 208 -5.93 6.43 15.92
C GLN A 208 -5.08 5.89 14.77
N ALA A 209 -4.60 4.64 14.81
CA ALA A 209 -3.79 4.14 13.70
C ALA A 209 -4.62 4.01 12.41
N ASP A 210 -5.95 3.86 12.50
CA ASP A 210 -6.84 3.99 11.35
C ASP A 210 -6.85 5.40 10.75
N SER A 211 -6.74 6.45 11.57
CA SER A 211 -6.62 7.84 11.13
C SER A 211 -5.25 8.12 10.53
N LEU A 212 -4.18 7.69 11.20
CA LEU A 212 -2.80 7.91 10.75
C LEU A 212 -2.42 7.11 9.50
N ILE A 213 -2.79 5.83 9.40
CA ILE A 213 -2.50 5.01 8.20
C ILE A 213 -3.29 5.54 7.00
N LYS A 214 -4.48 6.09 7.21
CA LYS A 214 -5.27 6.71 6.14
C LYS A 214 -4.72 8.07 5.71
N ILE A 215 -4.27 8.91 6.66
CA ILE A 215 -3.77 10.26 6.34
C ILE A 215 -2.31 10.24 5.84
N SER A 216 -1.41 9.47 6.46
CA SER A 216 0.00 9.37 6.04
C SER A 216 0.18 8.77 4.64
N ARG A 217 -0.68 7.80 4.26
CA ARG A 217 -0.66 7.21 2.91
C ARG A 217 -1.04 8.21 1.82
N ILE A 218 -1.81 9.25 2.14
CA ILE A 218 -2.25 10.25 1.16
C ILE A 218 -1.21 11.36 1.00
N TRP A 219 -0.58 11.80 2.08
CA TRP A 219 0.51 12.79 1.99
C TRP A 219 1.71 12.28 1.18
N ALA A 220 2.01 10.98 1.26
CA ALA A 220 3.02 10.34 0.40
C ALA A 220 2.65 10.34 -1.10
N ASP A 221 1.35 10.37 -1.42
CA ASP A 221 0.84 10.43 -2.79
C ASP A 221 0.71 11.89 -3.30
N PHE A 222 0.67 12.89 -2.40
CA PHE A 222 0.55 14.33 -2.73
C PHE A 222 1.88 15.05 -2.91
N CYS A 223 2.95 14.58 -2.28
CA CYS A 223 4.29 15.12 -2.51
C CYS A 223 4.96 14.33 -3.65
N PRO A 224 5.03 14.84 -4.90
CA PRO A 224 6.03 14.33 -5.82
C PRO A 224 7.38 14.51 -5.11
N ALA A 225 8.12 13.42 -4.95
CA ALA A 225 9.53 13.50 -4.61
C ALA A 225 10.15 14.49 -5.62
N ASN A 226 10.53 15.66 -5.14
CA ASN A 226 11.27 16.63 -5.92
C ASN A 226 12.69 16.06 -6.08
N THR A 227 12.85 15.07 -6.95
CA THR A 227 14.16 14.62 -7.43
C THR A 227 14.59 15.53 -8.56
N SER A 228 14.79 16.80 -8.25
CA SER A 228 15.58 17.72 -9.05
C SER A 228 16.63 18.35 -8.13
N ASN A 229 17.63 17.56 -7.80
CA ASN A 229 18.94 18.07 -7.41
C ASN A 229 19.99 17.13 -8.02
N GLN A 230 20.26 17.33 -9.31
CA GLN A 230 21.58 17.04 -9.87
C GLN A 230 22.16 18.37 -10.37
N PRO A 231 23.34 18.78 -9.90
CA PRO A 231 24.12 19.79 -10.60
C PRO A 231 24.70 19.16 -11.88
N ILE A 232 24.82 19.99 -12.92
CA ILE A 232 25.39 19.70 -14.25
C ILE A 232 26.78 19.07 -14.12
#